data_AF-A0A3N6QBS2-F1
#
_entry.id   AF-A0A3N6QBS2-F1
#
_cell.length_a   1.000
_cell.length_b   1.000
_cell.length_c   1.000
_cell.angle_alpha   90.00
_cell.angle_beta   90.00
_cell.angle_gamma   90.00
#
_symmetry.space_group_name_H-M   'P 1'
#
loop_
_entity.id
_entity.type
_entity.pdbx_description
1 polymer ?
#
loop_
_entity_poly.entity_id
_entity_poly.type
_entity_poly.pdbx_seq_one_letter_code
_entity_poly.pdbx_strand_id
1 'polypeptide(L)'
;MGEAKRRKAAKSDKAAAALMQDIGVPVPAMFPLDGDQNVIRTALITAGRVRMDLVEVARRLIAQDPDGKVNAILGLTKHRAYGQADSLNGDIASSLQIACRQGCSFCCHQNVEVSIAEAILIAVEMGLSGNKQGDILDQCAEEMANLDDLARAKTGKPCPLLDATGSCSIYEVRPLACRSYFAPDAANCKAAFDSAVHGNGEVRPVSHGMPQIMGCAVRGGVNGMLKDLGLQHDDVDLISTVAAIRKDPGIIDLWARGENSFVARVSDAERPTIKVNGT
;
A
#
# COMPACT_ATOMS: atom_id res chain seq x y z
N MET A 1 -34.77 5.50 5.62
CA MET A 1 -34.30 5.37 4.22
C MET A 1 -35.29 4.50 3.44
N GLY A 2 -35.94 5.02 2.38
CA GLY A 2 -36.96 4.27 1.61
C GLY A 2 -36.40 3.09 0.80
N GLU A 3 -37.24 2.11 0.51
CA GLU A 3 -36.87 0.83 -0.12
C GLU A 3 -36.21 0.98 -1.50
N ALA A 4 -36.70 1.91 -2.34
CA ALA A 4 -36.11 2.21 -3.64
C ALA A 4 -34.67 2.76 -3.53
N LYS A 5 -34.38 3.59 -2.51
CA LYS A 5 -33.04 4.14 -2.26
C LYS A 5 -32.07 3.03 -1.82
N ARG A 6 -32.54 2.06 -1.02
CA ARG A 6 -31.77 0.88 -0.63
C ARG A 6 -31.44 -0.02 -1.83
N ARG A 7 -32.42 -0.29 -2.71
CA ARG A 7 -32.19 -1.08 -3.94
C ARG A 7 -31.19 -0.42 -4.89
N LYS A 8 -31.28 0.91 -5.08
CA LYS A 8 -30.32 1.66 -5.90
C LYS A 8 -28.89 1.61 -5.34
N ALA A 9 -28.73 1.79 -4.03
CA ALA A 9 -27.44 1.67 -3.37
C ALA A 9 -26.85 0.27 -3.52
N ALA A 10 -27.65 -0.78 -3.26
CA ALA A 10 -27.20 -2.17 -3.41
C ALA A 10 -26.77 -2.51 -4.85
N LYS A 11 -27.44 -1.96 -5.87
CA LYS A 11 -27.04 -2.12 -7.28
C LYS A 11 -25.70 -1.43 -7.57
N SER A 12 -25.50 -0.22 -7.05
CA SER A 12 -24.24 0.52 -7.17
C SER A 12 -23.08 -0.21 -6.50
N ASP A 13 -23.31 -0.80 -5.33
CA ASP A 13 -22.31 -1.55 -4.58
C ASP A 13 -21.90 -2.82 -5.31
N LYS A 14 -22.88 -3.55 -5.85
CA LYS A 14 -22.60 -4.74 -6.66
C LYS A 14 -21.77 -4.40 -7.90
N ALA A 15 -22.08 -3.29 -8.57
CA ALA A 15 -21.32 -2.83 -9.73
C ALA A 15 -19.88 -2.46 -9.37
N ALA A 16 -19.67 -1.74 -8.26
CA ALA A 16 -18.34 -1.39 -7.78
C ALA A 16 -17.51 -2.65 -7.45
N ALA A 17 -18.07 -3.58 -6.67
CA ALA A 17 -17.36 -4.82 -6.33
C ALA A 17 -16.99 -5.66 -7.57
N ALA A 18 -17.86 -5.69 -8.58
CA ALA A 18 -17.62 -6.41 -9.83
C ALA A 18 -16.40 -5.88 -10.60
N LEU A 19 -16.05 -4.60 -10.44
CA LEU A 19 -14.84 -4.03 -11.03
C LEU A 19 -13.55 -4.57 -10.42
N MET A 20 -13.60 -5.35 -9.34
CA MET A 20 -12.42 -5.96 -8.76
C MET A 20 -12.29 -7.46 -9.14
N GLN A 21 -13.14 -7.99 -10.01
CA GLN A 21 -13.09 -9.41 -10.42
C GLN A 21 -11.78 -9.80 -11.11
N ASP A 22 -11.19 -8.85 -11.83
CA ASP A 22 -10.08 -9.04 -12.76
C ASP A 22 -8.70 -8.72 -12.16
N ILE A 23 -8.66 -8.17 -10.94
CA ILE A 23 -7.43 -7.77 -10.24
C ILE A 23 -7.50 -8.08 -8.73
N GLY A 24 -8.69 -8.03 -8.14
CA GLY A 24 -8.92 -8.30 -6.72
C GLY A 24 -8.32 -7.24 -5.79
N VAL A 25 -8.42 -7.48 -4.48
CA VAL A 25 -7.73 -6.67 -3.47
C VAL A 25 -6.57 -7.49 -2.90
N PRO A 26 -5.31 -7.03 -3.07
CA PRO A 26 -4.16 -7.72 -2.49
C PRO A 26 -4.21 -7.60 -0.98
N VAL A 27 -4.04 -8.71 -0.25
CA VAL A 27 -3.97 -8.69 1.22
C VAL A 27 -2.69 -9.37 1.72
N PRO A 28 -2.21 -9.04 2.92
CA PRO A 28 -1.06 -9.73 3.51
C PRO A 28 -1.28 -11.24 3.60
N ALA A 29 -0.22 -12.04 3.40
CA ALA A 29 -0.30 -13.51 3.35
C ALA A 29 -0.96 -14.16 4.58
N MET A 30 -0.79 -13.55 5.76
CA MET A 30 -1.34 -14.04 7.02
C MET A 30 -2.69 -13.40 7.38
N PHE A 31 -3.31 -12.67 6.45
CA PHE A 31 -4.61 -12.06 6.70
C PHE A 31 -5.71 -13.14 6.68
N PRO A 32 -6.53 -13.28 7.74
CA PRO A 32 -7.59 -14.28 7.79
C PRO A 32 -8.67 -13.96 6.75
N LEU A 33 -8.59 -14.62 5.58
CA LEU A 33 -9.56 -14.52 4.50
C LEU A 33 -10.86 -15.30 4.76
N ASP A 34 -10.87 -16.15 5.80
CA ASP A 34 -12.06 -16.82 6.33
C ASP A 34 -12.94 -15.90 7.20
N GLY A 35 -12.52 -14.64 7.36
CA GLY A 35 -13.22 -13.62 8.13
C GLY A 35 -14.50 -13.08 7.49
N ASP A 36 -15.23 -12.32 8.32
CA ASP A 36 -16.52 -11.67 8.07
C ASP A 36 -16.75 -11.27 6.59
N GLN A 37 -17.74 -11.91 5.96
CA GLN A 37 -18.12 -11.66 4.56
C GLN A 37 -18.50 -10.19 4.30
N ASN A 38 -18.95 -9.46 5.33
CA ASN A 38 -19.23 -8.03 5.21
C ASN A 38 -17.94 -7.23 5.01
N VAL A 39 -16.84 -7.64 5.63
CA VAL A 39 -15.54 -6.97 5.52
C VAL A 39 -14.96 -7.19 4.13
N ILE A 40 -14.99 -8.43 3.63
CA ILE A 40 -14.61 -8.78 2.25
C ILE A 40 -15.42 -7.95 1.24
N ARG A 41 -16.74 -7.93 1.40
CA ARG A 41 -17.63 -7.16 0.53
C ARG A 41 -17.31 -5.67 0.58
N THR A 42 -17.08 -5.12 1.77
CA THR A 42 -16.75 -3.70 1.95
C THR A 42 -15.42 -3.35 1.29
N ALA A 43 -14.41 -4.22 1.40
CA ALA A 43 -13.12 -4.05 0.74
C ALA A 43 -13.27 -3.99 -0.79
N LEU A 44 -14.01 -4.95 -1.37
CA LEU A 44 -14.25 -5.00 -2.83
C LEU A 44 -15.02 -3.77 -3.34
N ILE A 45 -16.07 -3.35 -2.62
CA ILE A 45 -16.84 -2.15 -2.98
C ILE A 45 -15.94 -0.90 -2.92
N THR A 46 -15.15 -0.78 -1.86
CA THR A 46 -14.26 0.36 -1.65
C THR A 46 -13.21 0.43 -2.75
N ALA A 47 -12.52 -0.67 -3.02
CA ALA A 47 -11.52 -0.76 -4.08
C ALA A 47 -12.10 -0.44 -5.47
N GLY A 48 -13.29 -0.97 -5.79
CA GLY A 48 -13.95 -0.68 -7.06
C GLY A 48 -14.38 0.78 -7.21
N ARG A 49 -14.83 1.43 -6.12
CA ARG A 49 -15.14 2.86 -6.11
C ARG A 49 -13.88 3.72 -6.29
N VAL A 50 -12.80 3.37 -5.59
CA VAL A 50 -11.48 4.01 -5.75
C VAL A 50 -11.03 3.89 -7.20
N ARG A 51 -11.03 2.67 -7.77
CA ARG A 51 -10.67 2.42 -9.17
C ARG A 51 -11.42 3.34 -10.14
N MET A 52 -12.75 3.40 -10.03
CA MET A 52 -13.58 4.26 -10.88
C MET A 52 -13.24 5.74 -10.74
N ASP A 53 -13.17 6.24 -9.49
CA ASP A 53 -12.92 7.66 -9.24
C ASP A 53 -11.54 8.09 -9.76
N LEU A 54 -10.53 7.23 -9.59
CA LEU A 54 -9.18 7.51 -10.03
C LEU A 54 -9.06 7.44 -11.56
N VAL A 55 -9.55 6.37 -12.20
CA VAL A 55 -9.37 6.17 -13.66
C VAL A 55 -10.12 7.21 -14.49
N GLU A 56 -11.32 7.63 -14.05
CA GLU A 56 -12.10 8.66 -14.76
C GLU A 56 -11.31 9.98 -14.82
N VAL A 57 -10.73 10.38 -13.69
CA VAL A 57 -9.96 11.63 -13.63
C VAL A 57 -8.60 11.49 -14.28
N ALA A 58 -7.93 10.35 -14.14
CA ALA A 58 -6.67 10.09 -14.81
C ALA A 58 -6.81 10.23 -16.32
N ARG A 59 -7.80 9.57 -16.93
CA ARG A 59 -8.06 9.65 -18.38
C ARG A 59 -8.29 11.07 -18.85
N ARG A 60 -9.05 11.87 -18.08
CA ARG A 60 -9.29 13.28 -18.41
C ARG A 60 -8.01 14.11 -18.37
N LEU A 61 -7.20 13.96 -17.31
CA LEU A 61 -5.94 14.70 -17.16
C LEU A 61 -4.93 14.32 -18.25
N ILE A 62 -4.79 13.02 -18.52
CA ILE A 62 -3.88 12.48 -19.55
C ILE A 62 -4.32 12.90 -20.96
N ALA A 63 -5.63 12.99 -21.23
CA ALA A 63 -6.13 13.48 -22.51
C ALA A 63 -5.84 14.97 -22.73
N GLN A 64 -5.70 15.75 -21.66
CA GLN A 64 -5.37 17.18 -21.71
C GLN A 64 -3.85 17.41 -21.83
N ASP A 65 -3.05 16.57 -21.17
CA ASP A 65 -1.60 16.62 -21.17
C ASP A 65 -1.03 15.18 -21.20
N PRO A 66 -0.77 14.63 -22.40
CA PRO A 66 -0.24 13.26 -22.53
C PRO A 66 1.14 13.09 -21.90
N ASP A 67 2.00 14.12 -21.95
CA ASP A 67 3.34 14.10 -21.37
C ASP A 67 3.27 14.19 -19.83
N GLY A 68 2.21 14.79 -19.30
CA GLY A 68 1.89 14.86 -17.87
C GLY A 68 1.36 13.57 -17.24
N LYS A 69 1.36 12.42 -17.94
CA LYS A 69 0.77 11.15 -17.46
C LYS A 69 1.25 10.75 -16.07
N VAL A 70 2.57 10.74 -15.85
CA VAL A 70 3.15 10.35 -14.57
C VAL A 70 2.67 11.29 -13.47
N ASN A 71 2.78 12.61 -13.69
CA ASN A 71 2.33 13.61 -12.72
C ASN A 71 0.84 13.50 -12.38
N ALA A 72 0.00 13.20 -13.37
CA ALA A 72 -1.43 12.97 -13.15
C ALA A 72 -1.67 11.76 -12.23
N ILE A 73 -0.97 10.64 -12.48
CA ILE A 73 -1.06 9.44 -11.65
C ILE A 73 -0.56 9.72 -10.22
N LEU A 74 0.62 10.32 -10.07
CA LEU A 74 1.20 10.61 -8.75
C LEU A 74 0.33 11.58 -7.95
N GLY A 75 -0.20 12.62 -8.61
CA GLY A 75 -1.13 13.58 -7.99
C GLY A 75 -2.43 12.92 -7.53
N LEU A 76 -2.99 11.99 -8.32
CA LEU A 76 -4.17 11.22 -7.93
C LEU A 76 -3.89 10.26 -6.77
N THR A 77 -2.75 9.56 -6.79
CA THR A 77 -2.32 8.71 -5.67
C THR A 77 -2.17 9.54 -4.38
N LYS A 78 -1.45 10.65 -4.44
CA LYS A 78 -1.17 11.52 -3.28
C LYS A 78 -2.41 12.21 -2.74
N HIS A 79 -3.24 12.79 -3.59
CA HIS A 79 -4.33 13.67 -3.13
C HIS A 79 -5.69 12.99 -3.04
N ARG A 80 -5.93 11.94 -3.85
CA ARG A 80 -7.21 11.22 -3.83
C ARG A 80 -7.14 9.89 -3.12
N ALA A 81 -6.19 9.03 -3.49
CA ALA A 81 -6.09 7.71 -2.87
C ALA A 81 -5.71 7.83 -1.39
N TYR A 82 -4.64 8.56 -1.06
CA TYR A 82 -4.29 8.79 0.35
C TYR A 82 -5.37 9.57 1.10
N GLY A 83 -6.00 10.57 0.48
CA GLY A 83 -7.11 11.30 1.09
C GLY A 83 -8.30 10.41 1.45
N GLN A 84 -8.66 9.45 0.59
CA GLN A 84 -9.68 8.45 0.91
C GLN A 84 -9.24 7.53 2.05
N ALA A 85 -8.00 7.06 2.03
CA ALA A 85 -7.46 6.24 3.12
C ALA A 85 -7.45 7.00 4.46
N ASP A 86 -7.05 8.27 4.48
CA ASP A 86 -7.06 9.11 5.68
C ASP A 86 -8.47 9.35 6.21
N SER A 87 -9.44 9.61 5.33
CA SER A 87 -10.84 9.74 5.74
C SER A 87 -11.36 8.45 6.37
N LEU A 88 -11.15 7.30 5.70
CA LEU A 88 -11.58 5.99 6.20
C LEU A 88 -10.90 5.66 7.53
N ASN A 89 -9.58 5.89 7.62
CA ASN A 89 -8.81 5.64 8.82
C ASN A 89 -9.24 6.57 9.95
N GLY A 90 -9.53 7.85 9.70
CA GLY A 90 -10.02 8.78 10.70
C GLY A 90 -11.35 8.34 11.32
N ASP A 91 -12.30 7.93 10.47
CA ASP A 91 -13.60 7.42 10.89
C ASP A 91 -13.44 6.16 11.75
N ILE A 92 -12.65 5.20 11.29
CA ILE A 92 -12.44 3.92 11.99
C ILE A 92 -11.65 4.13 13.29
N ALA A 93 -10.51 4.83 13.22
CA ALA A 93 -9.58 5.04 14.33
C ALA A 93 -10.23 5.74 15.53
N SER A 94 -11.23 6.60 15.29
CA SER A 94 -11.97 7.29 16.36
C SER A 94 -12.63 6.34 17.36
N SER A 95 -12.88 5.08 16.96
CA SER A 95 -13.53 4.04 17.76
C SER A 95 -12.58 2.96 18.27
N LEU A 96 -11.28 3.05 17.95
CA LEU A 96 -10.29 2.02 18.26
C LEU A 96 -9.36 2.47 19.39
N GLN A 97 -8.96 1.51 20.23
CA GLN A 97 -7.80 1.70 21.10
C GLN A 97 -6.53 1.63 20.25
N ILE A 98 -5.78 2.71 20.14
CA ILE A 98 -4.55 2.78 19.34
C ILE A 98 -3.37 3.10 20.27
N ALA A 99 -2.36 2.23 20.27
CA ALA A 99 -1.12 2.41 21.02
C ALA A 99 -0.04 3.16 20.20
N CYS A 100 -0.24 3.30 18.89
CA CYS A 100 0.66 4.01 17.99
C CYS A 100 0.75 5.49 18.36
N ARG A 101 1.97 6.03 18.33
CA ARG A 101 2.27 7.46 18.54
C ARG A 101 3.48 7.87 17.70
N GLN A 102 3.69 9.17 17.55
CA GLN A 102 4.91 9.67 16.91
C GLN A 102 6.16 9.12 17.61
N GLY A 103 7.15 8.70 16.81
CA GLY A 103 8.37 8.04 17.27
C GLY A 103 8.22 6.55 17.65
N CYS A 104 7.03 5.95 17.54
CA CYS A 104 6.88 4.50 17.66
C CYS A 104 7.28 3.81 16.34
N SER A 105 8.34 2.99 16.36
CA SER A 105 8.96 2.43 15.16
C SER A 105 8.99 0.89 15.10
N PHE A 106 8.25 0.17 15.94
CA PHE A 106 8.27 -1.30 15.93
C PHE A 106 7.88 -1.89 14.57
N CYS A 107 6.87 -1.34 13.89
CA CYS A 107 6.48 -1.81 12.54
C CYS A 107 7.51 -1.43 11.45
N CYS A 108 8.39 -0.46 11.71
CA CYS A 108 9.43 -0.02 10.78
C CYS A 108 10.63 -0.98 10.71
N HIS A 109 10.42 -2.27 10.96
CA HIS A 109 11.41 -3.34 10.81
C HIS A 109 10.86 -4.49 9.95
N GLN A 110 9.72 -4.25 9.30
CA GLN A 110 9.04 -5.19 8.44
C GLN A 110 9.25 -4.80 6.97
N ASN A 111 9.03 -5.76 6.07
CA ASN A 111 8.91 -5.44 4.66
C ASN A 111 7.63 -4.62 4.42
N VAL A 112 7.69 -3.71 3.46
CA VAL A 112 6.55 -2.85 3.12
C VAL A 112 6.27 -2.98 1.63
N GLU A 113 5.01 -3.22 1.32
CA GLU A 113 4.54 -3.38 -0.03
C GLU A 113 3.66 -2.24 -0.45
N VAL A 114 3.90 -1.80 -1.67
CA VAL A 114 3.32 -0.59 -2.22
C VAL A 114 2.93 -0.83 -3.66
N SER A 115 1.98 -0.06 -4.15
CA SER A 115 1.77 0.03 -5.59
C SER A 115 2.99 0.70 -6.25
N ILE A 116 3.22 0.42 -7.53
CA ILE A 116 4.27 1.09 -8.30
C ILE A 116 4.11 2.63 -8.27
N ALA A 117 2.88 3.13 -8.33
CA ALA A 117 2.62 4.57 -8.24
C ALA A 117 3.07 5.18 -6.89
N GLU A 118 2.91 4.46 -5.78
CA GLU A 118 3.41 4.89 -4.47
C GLU A 118 4.94 4.85 -4.41
N ALA A 119 5.58 3.82 -4.97
CA ALA A 119 7.05 3.75 -5.01
C ALA A 119 7.65 4.91 -5.81
N ILE A 120 7.06 5.23 -6.97
CA ILE A 120 7.47 6.39 -7.79
C ILE A 120 7.23 7.70 -7.04
N LEU A 121 6.05 7.86 -6.42
CA LEU A 121 5.74 9.05 -5.63
C LEU A 121 6.79 9.27 -4.53
N ILE A 122 7.12 8.22 -3.79
CA ILE A 122 8.09 8.29 -2.69
C ILE A 122 9.48 8.62 -3.22
N ALA A 123 9.94 7.96 -4.29
CA ALA A 123 11.24 8.25 -4.90
C ALA A 123 11.37 9.71 -5.36
N VAL A 124 10.31 10.26 -5.98
CA VAL A 124 10.27 11.66 -6.43
C VAL A 124 10.31 12.63 -5.24
N GLU A 125 9.51 12.39 -4.20
CA GLU A 125 9.42 13.26 -3.02
C GLU A 125 10.69 13.22 -2.16
N MET A 126 11.38 12.07 -2.12
CA MET A 126 12.71 11.95 -1.50
C MET A 126 13.80 12.67 -2.28
N GLY A 127 13.57 12.97 -3.56
CA GLY A 127 14.58 13.40 -4.51
C GLY A 127 15.36 12.20 -5.06
N LEU A 128 15.57 12.22 -6.37
CA LEU A 128 16.17 11.11 -7.13
C LEU A 128 17.70 10.99 -6.95
N SER A 129 18.37 12.04 -6.48
CA SER A 129 19.82 12.05 -6.28
C SER A 129 20.26 13.09 -5.24
N GLY A 130 21.54 13.01 -4.84
CA GLY A 130 22.22 14.07 -4.09
C GLY A 130 21.69 14.32 -2.68
N ASN A 131 21.06 13.32 -2.04
CA ASN A 131 20.56 13.46 -0.67
C ASN A 131 20.95 12.27 0.22
N LYS A 132 21.37 12.60 1.44
CA LYS A 132 21.91 11.65 2.42
C LYS A 132 20.94 10.52 2.78
N GLN A 133 19.64 10.81 2.87
CA GLN A 133 18.63 9.79 3.20
C GLN A 133 18.52 8.75 2.09
N GLY A 134 18.56 9.22 0.84
CA GLY A 134 18.59 8.39 -0.34
C GLY A 134 19.83 7.49 -0.39
N ASP A 135 21.02 8.04 -0.09
CA ASP A 135 22.25 7.23 -0.06
C ASP A 135 22.17 6.10 1.00
N ILE A 136 21.57 6.40 2.16
CA ILE A 136 21.30 5.40 3.22
C ILE A 136 20.32 4.34 2.72
N LEU A 137 19.25 4.77 2.02
CA LEU A 137 18.26 3.85 1.44
C LEU A 137 18.90 2.93 0.41
N ASP A 138 19.70 3.48 -0.50
CA ASP A 138 20.36 2.72 -1.57
C ASP A 138 21.29 1.65 -0.98
N GLN A 139 22.05 2.00 0.07
CA GLN A 139 22.90 1.04 0.79
C GLN A 139 22.07 -0.04 1.52
N CYS A 140 20.99 0.35 2.21
CA CYS A 140 20.15 -0.61 2.93
C CYS A 140 19.38 -1.55 1.99
N ALA A 141 19.04 -1.08 0.79
CA ALA A 141 18.28 -1.86 -0.18
C ALA A 141 19.00 -3.13 -0.61
N GLU A 142 20.33 -3.07 -0.78
CA GLU A 142 21.14 -4.25 -1.12
C GLU A 142 21.12 -5.29 0.02
N GLU A 143 21.19 -4.83 1.27
CA GLU A 143 21.18 -5.70 2.45
C GLU A 143 19.81 -6.33 2.74
N MET A 144 18.74 -5.65 2.33
CA MET A 144 17.36 -6.07 2.54
C MET A 144 16.76 -6.80 1.32
N ALA A 145 17.47 -6.84 0.20
CA ALA A 145 17.00 -7.46 -1.03
C ALA A 145 16.69 -8.94 -0.83
N ASN A 146 15.55 -9.39 -1.36
CA ASN A 146 15.09 -10.79 -1.35
C ASN A 146 14.88 -11.41 0.04
N LEU A 147 14.88 -10.63 1.13
CA LEU A 147 14.53 -11.13 2.45
C LEU A 147 13.02 -11.35 2.55
N ASP A 148 12.59 -12.55 2.91
CA ASP A 148 11.22 -12.78 3.35
C ASP A 148 10.90 -11.99 4.63
N ASP A 149 9.64 -11.96 5.06
CA ASP A 149 9.21 -11.13 6.19
C ASP A 149 9.88 -11.51 7.52
N LEU A 150 10.13 -12.79 7.76
CA LEU A 150 10.80 -13.23 8.98
C LEU A 150 12.28 -12.91 8.93
N ALA A 151 12.94 -13.14 7.80
CA ALA A 151 14.33 -12.80 7.57
C ALA A 151 14.55 -11.28 7.70
N ARG A 152 13.64 -10.47 7.13
CA ARG A 152 13.66 -9.00 7.27
C ARG A 152 13.54 -8.56 8.71
N ALA A 153 12.60 -9.13 9.46
CA ALA A 153 12.39 -8.80 10.87
C ALA A 153 13.59 -9.23 11.74
N LYS A 154 14.17 -10.41 11.47
CA LYS A 154 15.36 -10.94 12.15
C LYS A 154 16.59 -10.04 12.05
N THR A 155 16.72 -9.26 10.98
CA THR A 155 17.83 -8.30 10.85
C THR A 155 17.86 -7.28 11.98
N GLY A 156 16.69 -6.96 12.57
CA GLY A 156 16.54 -5.87 13.54
C GLY A 156 16.87 -4.49 12.96
N LYS A 157 17.17 -4.37 11.67
CA LYS A 157 17.54 -3.11 11.02
C LYS A 157 16.28 -2.28 10.77
N PRO A 158 16.26 -0.99 11.16
CA PRO A 158 15.12 -0.12 10.90
C PRO A 158 14.93 0.12 9.40
N CYS A 159 13.74 0.55 9.03
CA CYS A 159 13.43 1.07 7.70
C CYS A 159 14.37 2.27 7.43
N PRO A 160 15.05 2.33 6.27
CA PRO A 160 15.96 3.42 5.95
C PRO A 160 15.23 4.75 5.67
N LEU A 161 13.91 4.80 5.85
CA LEU A 161 13.09 6.01 5.80
C LEU A 161 12.80 6.58 7.20
N LEU A 162 13.35 5.99 8.26
CA LEU A 162 13.35 6.63 9.57
C LEU A 162 14.44 7.70 9.63
N ASP A 163 14.11 8.84 10.24
CA ASP A 163 15.08 9.86 10.61
C ASP A 163 15.77 9.52 11.93
N ALA A 164 16.73 10.36 12.34
CA ALA A 164 17.50 10.17 13.56
C ALA A 164 16.65 10.24 14.86
N THR A 165 15.41 10.74 14.79
CA THR A 165 14.47 10.79 15.92
C THR A 165 13.58 9.54 15.99
N GLY A 166 13.68 8.64 15.02
CA GLY A 166 12.79 7.48 14.88
C GLY A 166 11.44 7.82 14.24
N SER A 167 11.29 9.01 13.65
CA SER A 167 10.11 9.42 12.89
C SER A 167 10.30 9.11 11.40
N CYS A 168 9.21 8.95 10.65
CA CYS A 168 9.29 8.69 9.21
C CYS A 168 9.63 9.99 8.47
N SER A 169 10.74 10.01 7.73
CA SER A 169 11.19 11.19 6.96
C SER A 169 10.26 11.54 5.79
N ILE A 170 9.45 10.57 5.34
CA ILE A 170 8.46 10.73 4.27
C ILE A 170 7.02 10.70 4.80
N TYR A 171 6.79 11.10 6.06
CA TYR A 171 5.50 10.89 6.74
C TYR A 171 4.26 11.29 5.91
N GLU A 172 4.31 12.43 5.21
CA GLU A 172 3.23 12.93 4.38
C GLU A 172 2.87 11.99 3.21
N VAL A 173 3.87 11.32 2.65
CA VAL A 173 3.73 10.36 1.55
C VAL A 173 4.00 8.91 1.99
N ARG A 174 3.83 8.61 3.28
CA ARG A 174 3.88 7.23 3.77
C ARG A 174 2.83 6.38 3.03
N PRO A 175 3.20 5.18 2.58
CA PRO A 175 2.33 4.37 1.74
C PRO A 175 1.09 3.89 2.49
N LEU A 176 0.08 3.46 1.74
CA LEU A 176 -1.22 2.97 2.24
C LEU A 176 -1.06 1.85 3.29
N ALA A 177 -0.07 0.97 3.10
CA ALA A 177 0.28 -0.08 4.05
C ALA A 177 0.68 0.48 5.42
N CYS A 178 1.52 1.52 5.46
CA CYS A 178 1.94 2.17 6.70
C CYS A 178 0.88 3.12 7.26
N ARG A 179 0.15 3.82 6.39
CA ARG A 179 -0.91 4.78 6.74
C ARG A 179 -2.09 4.10 7.46
N SER A 180 -2.35 2.84 7.13
CA SER A 180 -3.51 2.08 7.61
C SER A 180 -3.13 0.98 8.60
N TYR A 181 -1.92 1.02 9.14
CA TYR A 181 -1.45 0.09 10.18
C TYR A 181 -1.59 0.72 11.56
N PHE A 182 -2.49 0.18 12.37
CA PHE A 182 -2.69 0.62 13.75
C PHE A 182 -2.61 -0.57 14.70
N ALA A 183 -1.76 -0.48 15.72
CA ALA A 183 -1.63 -1.51 16.75
C ALA A 183 -2.43 -1.13 18.01
N PRO A 184 -3.12 -2.09 18.64
CA PRO A 184 -3.87 -1.86 19.88
C PRO A 184 -2.99 -1.82 21.13
N ASP A 185 -1.79 -2.42 21.07
CA ASP A 185 -0.91 -2.63 22.22
C ASP A 185 0.58 -2.53 21.84
N ALA A 186 1.28 -1.58 22.46
CA ALA A 186 2.71 -1.40 22.26
C ALA A 186 3.55 -2.52 22.90
N ALA A 187 3.06 -3.18 23.95
CA ALA A 187 3.75 -4.31 24.57
C ALA A 187 3.77 -5.52 23.62
N ASN A 188 2.64 -5.82 22.95
CA ASN A 188 2.62 -6.80 21.87
C ASN A 188 3.56 -6.42 20.71
N CYS A 189 3.59 -5.16 20.27
CA CYS A 189 4.53 -4.73 19.23
C CYS A 189 5.99 -5.00 19.62
N LYS A 190 6.36 -4.66 20.86
CA LYS A 190 7.70 -4.93 21.39
C LYS A 190 7.99 -6.43 21.46
N ALA A 191 7.06 -7.22 22.00
CA ALA A 191 7.22 -8.66 22.13
C ALA A 191 7.37 -9.34 20.76
N ALA A 192 6.60 -8.91 19.76
CA ALA A 192 6.71 -9.39 18.39
C ALA A 192 8.07 -9.03 17.76
N PHE A 193 8.54 -7.80 17.96
CA PHE A 193 9.86 -7.38 17.52
C PHE A 193 10.97 -8.21 18.18
N ASP A 194 10.96 -8.34 19.51
CA ASP A 194 11.95 -9.11 20.25
C ASP A 194 11.92 -10.60 19.84
N SER A 195 10.72 -11.18 19.65
CA SER A 195 10.55 -12.56 19.20
C SER A 195 11.11 -12.79 17.80
N ALA A 196 10.98 -11.81 16.90
CA ALA A 196 11.55 -11.90 15.57
C ALA A 196 13.07 -11.74 15.59
N VAL A 197 13.61 -10.75 16.30
CA VAL A 197 15.06 -10.44 16.31
C VAL A 197 15.87 -11.46 17.11
N HIS A 198 15.35 -11.92 18.24
CA HIS A 198 16.08 -12.78 19.18
C HIS A 198 15.60 -14.24 19.18
N GLY A 199 14.55 -14.56 18.42
CA GLY A 199 13.95 -15.88 18.38
C GLY A 199 13.61 -16.34 16.95
N ASN A 200 12.48 -17.01 16.84
CA ASN A 200 11.95 -17.59 15.60
C ASN A 200 10.68 -16.86 15.10
N GLY A 201 10.28 -15.75 15.73
CA GLY A 201 9.07 -15.00 15.35
C GLY A 201 7.76 -15.68 15.76
N GLU A 202 7.77 -16.44 16.86
CA GLU A 202 6.57 -17.05 17.46
C GLU A 202 5.51 -16.00 17.86
N VAL A 203 5.93 -14.85 18.37
CA VAL A 203 5.01 -13.75 18.68
C VAL A 203 4.81 -12.90 17.44
N ARG A 204 3.56 -12.77 17.00
CA ARG A 204 3.19 -11.95 15.84
C ARG A 204 2.65 -10.59 16.29
N PRO A 205 2.96 -9.51 15.53
CA PRO A 205 2.40 -8.21 15.82
C PRO A 205 0.91 -8.22 15.52
N VAL A 206 0.12 -7.72 16.46
CA VAL A 206 -1.33 -7.56 16.32
C VAL A 206 -1.60 -6.15 15.79
N SER A 207 -2.42 -6.07 14.76
CA SER A 207 -2.92 -4.81 14.22
C SER A 207 -4.43 -4.85 14.06
N HIS A 208 -5.04 -3.67 14.01
CA HIS A 208 -6.45 -3.53 13.69
C HIS A 208 -6.69 -3.91 12.23
N GLY A 209 -7.40 -5.03 12.03
CA GLY A 209 -7.61 -5.58 10.69
C GLY A 209 -8.43 -4.66 9.78
N MET A 210 -9.47 -3.98 10.31
CA MET A 210 -10.35 -3.14 9.50
C MET A 210 -9.60 -2.00 8.79
N PRO A 211 -8.82 -1.13 9.46
CA PRO A 211 -7.96 -0.16 8.79
C PRO A 211 -7.01 -0.81 7.77
N GLN A 212 -6.35 -1.91 8.14
CA GLN A 212 -5.39 -2.58 7.25
C GLN A 212 -6.03 -3.03 5.94
N ILE A 213 -7.23 -3.63 6.00
CA ILE A 213 -7.98 -4.06 4.82
C ILE A 213 -8.45 -2.86 3.99
N MET A 214 -8.88 -1.77 4.62
CA MET A 214 -9.28 -0.57 3.88
C MET A 214 -8.08 0.05 3.15
N GLY A 215 -6.90 0.06 3.77
CA GLY A 215 -5.65 0.44 3.09
C GLY A 215 -5.34 -0.45 1.88
N CYS A 216 -5.50 -1.77 2.04
CA CYS A 216 -5.37 -2.74 0.95
C CYS A 216 -6.40 -2.49 -0.16
N ALA A 217 -7.65 -2.19 0.18
CA ALA A 217 -8.71 -1.89 -0.77
C ALA A 217 -8.40 -0.63 -1.59
N VAL A 218 -7.94 0.44 -0.94
CA VAL A 218 -7.51 1.66 -1.64
C VAL A 218 -6.34 1.36 -2.57
N ARG A 219 -5.35 0.56 -2.14
CA ARG A 219 -4.22 0.13 -2.98
C ARG A 219 -4.69 -0.68 -4.17
N GLY A 220 -5.61 -1.64 -3.97
CA GLY A 220 -6.24 -2.38 -5.06
C GLY A 220 -6.96 -1.48 -6.07
N GLY A 221 -7.58 -0.39 -5.60
CA GLY A 221 -8.16 0.63 -6.47
C GLY A 221 -7.12 1.40 -7.30
N VAL A 222 -5.97 1.75 -6.70
CA VAL A 222 -4.82 2.33 -7.42
C VAL A 222 -4.31 1.36 -8.48
N ASN A 223 -4.07 0.10 -8.12
CA ASN A 223 -3.63 -0.93 -9.05
C ASN A 223 -4.65 -1.15 -10.19
N GLY A 224 -5.95 -1.09 -9.88
CA GLY A 224 -7.02 -1.14 -10.86
C GLY A 224 -6.98 0.03 -11.86
N MET A 225 -6.72 1.26 -11.38
CA MET A 225 -6.49 2.41 -12.25
C MET A 225 -5.28 2.18 -13.16
N LEU A 226 -4.14 1.74 -12.60
CA LEU A 226 -2.92 1.48 -13.37
C LEU A 226 -3.18 0.44 -14.48
N LYS A 227 -3.89 -0.64 -14.15
CA LYS A 227 -4.32 -1.65 -15.11
C LYS A 227 -5.20 -1.05 -16.22
N ASP A 228 -6.18 -0.22 -15.88
CA ASP A 228 -7.08 0.42 -16.85
C ASP A 228 -6.40 1.45 -17.76
N LEU A 229 -5.19 1.89 -17.39
CA LEU A 229 -4.31 2.74 -18.18
C LEU A 229 -3.28 1.94 -18.99
N GLY A 230 -3.29 0.60 -18.91
CA GLY A 230 -2.36 -0.28 -19.60
C GLY A 230 -0.95 -0.28 -19.00
N LEU A 231 -0.83 0.02 -17.70
CA LEU A 231 0.46 0.08 -16.99
C LEU A 231 0.67 -1.17 -16.13
N GLN A 232 1.93 -1.47 -15.85
CA GLN A 232 2.28 -2.44 -14.82
C GLN A 232 1.68 -2.00 -13.47
N HIS A 233 1.07 -2.94 -12.76
CA HIS A 233 0.23 -2.67 -11.58
C HIS A 233 0.46 -3.66 -10.43
N ASP A 234 1.56 -4.41 -10.48
CA ASP A 234 1.95 -5.32 -9.40
C ASP A 234 2.25 -4.54 -8.11
N ASP A 235 2.05 -5.21 -6.97
CA ASP A 235 2.63 -4.73 -5.71
C ASP A 235 4.14 -5.03 -5.72
N VAL A 236 4.91 -4.05 -5.26
CA VAL A 236 6.38 -4.09 -5.26
C VAL A 236 6.92 -3.84 -3.86
N ASP A 237 8.15 -4.28 -3.59
CA ASP A 237 8.83 -3.97 -2.34
C ASP A 237 9.28 -2.50 -2.33
N LEU A 238 8.92 -1.77 -1.27
CA LEU A 238 9.16 -0.33 -1.17
C LEU A 238 10.65 0.02 -1.29
N ILE A 239 11.50 -0.64 -0.50
CA ILE A 239 12.90 -0.22 -0.34
C ILE A 239 13.69 -0.51 -1.62
N SER A 240 13.59 -1.73 -2.13
CA SER A 240 14.29 -2.13 -3.36
C SER A 240 13.78 -1.37 -4.58
N THR A 241 12.48 -1.08 -4.67
CA THR A 241 11.93 -0.33 -5.81
C THR A 241 12.35 1.14 -5.79
N VAL A 242 12.31 1.80 -4.63
CA VAL A 242 12.78 3.20 -4.52
C VAL A 242 14.28 3.29 -4.85
N ALA A 243 15.09 2.33 -4.39
CA ALA A 243 16.50 2.26 -4.75
C ALA A 243 16.71 2.04 -6.26
N ALA A 244 15.91 1.17 -6.89
CA ALA A 244 15.98 0.94 -8.34
C ALA A 244 15.65 2.21 -9.14
N ILE A 245 14.63 2.97 -8.73
CA ILE A 245 14.25 4.24 -9.35
C ILE A 245 15.36 5.29 -9.18
N ARG A 246 15.96 5.39 -8.01
CA ARG A 246 17.06 6.34 -7.77
C ARG A 246 18.30 5.99 -8.58
N LYS A 247 18.59 4.70 -8.74
CA LYS A 247 19.71 4.20 -9.55
C LYS A 247 19.51 4.47 -11.04
N ASP A 248 18.30 4.29 -11.55
CA ASP A 248 17.94 4.56 -12.94
C ASP A 248 16.55 5.22 -13.04
N PRO A 249 16.46 6.55 -12.98
CA PRO A 249 15.19 7.26 -13.07
C PRO A 249 14.43 7.02 -14.38
N GLY A 250 15.13 6.63 -15.46
CA GLY A 250 14.54 6.33 -16.77
C GLY A 250 13.57 5.14 -16.74
N ILE A 251 13.62 4.32 -15.69
CA ILE A 251 12.67 3.24 -15.43
C ILE A 251 11.22 3.73 -15.32
N ILE A 252 11.01 4.97 -14.85
CA ILE A 252 9.68 5.59 -14.76
C ILE A 252 9.11 5.83 -16.16
N ASP A 253 9.93 6.28 -17.11
CA ASP A 253 9.51 6.55 -18.49
C ASP A 253 9.20 5.26 -19.24
N LEU A 254 10.00 4.21 -19.02
CA LEU A 254 9.73 2.87 -19.54
C LEU A 254 8.36 2.36 -19.05
N TRP A 255 8.12 2.46 -17.74
CA TRP A 255 6.84 2.09 -17.14
C TRP A 255 5.68 2.92 -17.70
N ALA A 256 5.85 4.24 -17.85
CA ALA A 256 4.83 5.14 -18.38
C ALA A 256 4.46 4.85 -19.86
N ARG A 257 5.32 4.16 -20.60
CA ARG A 257 5.06 3.62 -21.94
C ARG A 257 4.34 2.27 -21.94
N GLY A 258 4.08 1.69 -20.77
CA GLY A 258 3.40 0.40 -20.61
C GLY A 258 4.34 -0.80 -20.52
N GLU A 259 5.64 -0.57 -20.31
CA GLU A 259 6.60 -1.66 -20.11
C GLU A 259 6.49 -2.23 -18.68
N ASN A 260 6.74 -3.54 -18.53
CA ASN A 260 6.88 -4.17 -17.23
C ASN A 260 8.29 -3.92 -16.69
N SER A 261 8.50 -2.74 -16.15
CA SER A 261 9.83 -2.25 -15.74
C SER A 261 10.20 -2.59 -14.29
N PHE A 262 9.23 -2.91 -13.44
CA PHE A 262 9.46 -3.18 -12.02
C PHE A 262 9.38 -4.66 -11.66
N VAL A 263 10.14 -5.06 -10.64
CA VAL A 263 10.11 -6.43 -10.13
C VAL A 263 8.92 -6.59 -9.19
N ALA A 264 7.92 -7.34 -9.61
CA ALA A 264 6.83 -7.77 -8.74
C ALA A 264 7.40 -8.54 -7.55
N ARG A 265 6.84 -8.33 -6.36
CA ARG A 265 7.28 -9.06 -5.18
C ARG A 265 6.87 -10.54 -5.31
N VAL A 266 7.85 -11.41 -5.56
CA VAL A 266 7.69 -12.81 -6.01
C VAL A 266 6.93 -13.70 -5.01
N SER A 267 6.78 -13.30 -3.74
CA SER A 267 5.94 -14.01 -2.76
C SER A 267 4.45 -14.11 -3.17
N ASP A 268 4.04 -13.44 -4.26
CA ASP A 268 2.65 -13.19 -4.59
C ASP A 268 2.02 -14.17 -5.58
N ALA A 269 2.80 -15.05 -6.21
CA ALA A 269 2.22 -16.15 -6.99
C ALA A 269 1.30 -17.06 -6.14
N GLU A 270 1.45 -17.01 -4.81
CA GLU A 270 0.65 -17.73 -3.81
C GLU A 270 -0.12 -16.79 -2.87
N ARG A 271 -0.13 -15.46 -3.13
CA ARG A 271 -0.73 -14.50 -2.18
C ARG A 271 -2.25 -14.58 -2.19
N PRO A 272 -2.89 -14.62 -1.00
CA PRO A 272 -4.33 -14.45 -0.88
C PRO A 272 -4.76 -13.12 -1.49
N THR A 273 -5.63 -13.19 -2.48
CA THR A 273 -6.33 -12.02 -3.01
C THR A 273 -7.79 -12.11 -2.58
N ILE A 274 -8.35 -11.03 -2.03
CA ILE A 274 -9.81 -10.96 -1.89
C ILE A 274 -10.37 -10.83 -3.31
N LYS A 275 -11.01 -11.90 -3.78
CA LYS A 275 -11.72 -11.92 -5.05
C LYS A 275 -13.21 -11.88 -4.79
N VAL A 276 -13.97 -11.40 -5.77
CA VAL A 276 -15.41 -11.60 -5.77
C VAL A 276 -15.64 -13.11 -5.85
N ASN A 277 -16.08 -13.72 -4.76
CA ASN A 277 -16.58 -15.10 -4.82
C ASN A 277 -17.67 -15.13 -5.89
N GLY A 278 -17.53 -16.07 -6.84
CA GLY A 278 -18.56 -16.31 -7.84
C GLY A 278 -19.91 -16.40 -7.13
N THR A 279 -20.85 -15.56 -7.57
CA THR A 279 -22.24 -15.60 -7.13
C THR A 279 -22.82 -17.00 -7.18
#